data_AF-A0A929EVI7-F1
#
_entry.id   AF-A0A929EVI7-F1
#
_cell.length_a   1.000
_cell.length_b   1.000
_cell.length_c   1.000
_cell.angle_alpha   90.00
_cell.angle_beta   90.00
_cell.angle_gamma   90.00
#
_symmetry.space_group_name_H-M   'P 1'
#
loop_
_entity.id
_entity.type
_entity.pdbx_description
1 polymer ?
#
loop_
_entity_poly.entity_id
_entity_poly.type
_entity_poly.pdbx_seq_one_letter_code
_entity_poly.pdbx_strand_id
1 'polypeptide(L)'
;MTDVYIGVAITVLILAVLFYVDQKIKYGKYSDDYKHKEPTLWSLGDRKNHPIWAWMVSAVLWSILIFVGYGTIQYMLYGHHGPHYASKLGLDSHGGEHKVASADGHGAVQGAGRGSAILEEVKREGKLEKNRHFHNLVEDSTLNDKNPICYLCHGNFPHKRRPFIRTMMNMHTQFVGCFTCHVTDIDESKITLKWENYSDNKPEGEPFGLAYNEDTGRLEITDDYYSKIIGFIDVGGQEQMLEIPEDSPLALEYLSIQSQLAMNPQLQGQFKNRIHKNVMPKGRFCTRCHTAEEESFIPYRKLGFSEERISDLTGLNIVGIVQKYKNFFIPSLYRGDDREDKETINKLVGKDSKVKPAAPKGPAFDPKAWWRQNYIKKEQAPEKTWQK
;
A
#
# COMPACT_ATOMS: atom_id res chain seq x y z
N MET A 1 -17.69 -4.62 51.08
CA MET A 1 -17.28 -3.76 49.95
C MET A 1 -15.79 -3.43 49.99
N THR A 2 -15.23 -3.10 51.15
CA THR A 2 -13.79 -2.84 51.37
C THR A 2 -12.86 -3.93 50.83
N ASP A 3 -13.20 -5.21 51.01
CA ASP A 3 -12.33 -6.32 50.56
C ASP A 3 -12.25 -6.44 49.03
N VAL A 4 -13.31 -6.05 48.32
CA VAL A 4 -13.34 -6.04 46.85
C VAL A 4 -12.44 -4.92 46.31
N TYR A 5 -12.45 -3.75 46.94
CA TYR A 5 -11.58 -2.63 46.54
C TYR A 5 -10.10 -2.92 46.79
N ILE A 6 -9.78 -3.64 47.87
CA ILE A 6 -8.41 -4.09 48.15
C ILE A 6 -7.94 -5.07 47.08
N GLY A 7 -8.79 -6.03 46.69
CA GLY A 7 -8.49 -6.97 45.61
C GLY A 7 -8.20 -6.28 44.28
N VAL A 8 -9.05 -5.32 43.88
CA VAL A 8 -8.87 -4.54 42.64
C VAL A 8 -7.60 -3.70 42.69
N ALA A 9 -7.30 -3.05 43.82
CA ALA A 9 -6.09 -2.24 43.98
C ALA A 9 -4.80 -3.08 43.84
N ILE A 10 -4.79 -4.29 44.41
CA ILE A 10 -3.66 -5.22 44.29
C ILE A 10 -3.48 -5.66 42.83
N THR A 11 -4.56 -5.99 42.12
CA THR A 11 -4.49 -6.38 40.70
C THR A 11 -3.94 -5.25 39.83
N VAL A 12 -4.41 -4.01 40.04
CA VAL A 12 -3.92 -2.83 39.31
C VAL A 12 -2.43 -2.59 39.58
N LEU A 13 -1.99 -2.73 40.84
CA LEU A 13 -0.58 -2.57 41.22
C LEU A 13 0.30 -3.62 40.54
N ILE A 14 -0.14 -4.89 40.50
CA ILE A 14 0.59 -5.97 39.82
C ILE A 14 0.73 -5.63 38.34
N LEU A 15 -0.36 -5.28 37.65
CA LEU A 15 -0.33 -4.91 36.22
C LEU A 15 0.59 -3.72 35.93
N ALA A 16 0.61 -2.71 36.80
CA ALA A 16 1.51 -1.57 36.67
C ALA A 16 2.99 -1.96 36.79
N VAL A 17 3.33 -2.86 37.72
CA VAL A 17 4.70 -3.41 37.84
C VAL A 17 5.07 -4.21 36.60
N LEU A 18 4.13 -4.97 36.01
CA LEU A 18 4.41 -5.74 34.79
C LEU A 18 4.71 -4.84 33.60
N PHE A 19 3.90 -3.80 33.45
CA PHE A 19 4.11 -2.80 32.42
C PHE A 19 5.46 -2.11 32.60
N TYR A 20 5.81 -1.72 33.82
CA TYR A 20 7.10 -1.09 34.11
C TYR A 20 8.29 -1.99 33.79
N VAL A 21 8.23 -3.28 34.16
CA VAL A 21 9.29 -4.26 33.87
C VAL A 21 9.42 -4.51 32.36
N ASP A 22 8.31 -4.66 31.62
CA ASP A 22 8.35 -4.83 30.16
C ASP A 22 8.94 -3.60 29.46
N GLN A 23 8.59 -2.38 29.90
CA GLN A 23 9.17 -1.14 29.38
C GLN A 23 10.69 -1.06 29.67
N LYS A 24 11.12 -1.36 30.89
CA LYS A 24 12.56 -1.36 31.26
C LYS A 24 13.37 -2.39 30.45
N ILE A 25 12.79 -3.55 30.16
CA ILE A 25 13.44 -4.59 29.35
C ILE A 25 13.51 -4.16 27.88
N LYS A 26 12.48 -3.51 27.34
CA LYS A 26 12.47 -2.97 25.97
C LYS A 26 13.54 -1.89 25.74
N TYR A 27 13.79 -1.03 26.73
CA TYR A 27 14.74 0.10 26.57
C TYR A 27 16.11 -0.13 27.21
N GLY A 28 16.31 -1.22 27.93
CA GLY A 28 17.46 -1.39 28.83
C GLY A 28 18.79 -1.71 28.16
N LYS A 29 18.84 -2.31 26.96
CA LYS A 29 20.12 -2.67 26.30
C LYS A 29 20.00 -3.26 24.88
N TYR A 30 18.93 -3.00 24.14
CA TYR A 30 18.82 -3.48 22.76
C TYR A 30 19.32 -2.43 21.76
N SER A 31 20.47 -2.79 21.17
CA SER A 31 21.15 -2.18 20.02
C SER A 31 20.21 -1.55 18.98
N ASP A 32 20.69 -0.47 18.35
CA ASP A 32 20.03 0.38 17.34
C ASP A 32 19.37 -0.35 16.14
N ASP A 33 19.55 -1.67 16.00
CA ASP A 33 19.02 -2.49 14.90
C ASP A 33 17.51 -2.80 14.96
N TYR A 34 16.82 -2.56 16.08
CA TYR A 34 15.40 -2.96 16.25
C TYR A 34 14.37 -1.81 16.23
N LYS A 35 14.74 -0.63 15.73
CA LYS A 35 13.88 0.59 15.74
C LYS A 35 12.64 0.57 14.81
N HIS A 36 12.32 -0.52 14.11
CA HIS A 36 11.33 -0.50 13.02
C HIS A 36 10.25 -1.59 13.00
N LYS A 37 10.04 -2.34 14.08
CA LYS A 37 8.85 -3.20 14.22
C LYS A 37 8.00 -2.70 15.37
N GLU A 38 6.78 -2.26 15.07
CA GLU A 38 5.78 -1.99 16.11
C GLU A 38 5.46 -3.32 16.83
N PRO A 39 5.64 -3.38 18.17
CA PRO A 39 5.37 -4.60 18.90
C PRO A 39 3.87 -4.83 18.98
N THR A 40 3.38 -5.92 18.41
CA THR A 40 2.02 -6.41 18.66
C THR A 40 1.99 -7.15 20.00
N LEU A 41 0.84 -7.12 20.69
CA LEU A 41 0.64 -7.79 21.99
C LEU A 41 0.98 -9.31 21.95
N TRP A 42 1.00 -9.89 20.76
CA TRP A 42 1.21 -11.32 20.50
C TRP A 42 2.66 -11.71 20.18
N SER A 43 3.62 -10.76 20.15
CA SER A 43 5.03 -11.05 19.84
C SER A 43 5.83 -11.69 20.99
N LEU A 44 5.15 -12.37 21.91
CA LEU A 44 5.75 -13.05 23.07
C LEU A 44 6.52 -14.33 22.69
N GLY A 45 6.17 -14.96 21.56
CA GLY A 45 6.76 -16.24 21.13
C GLY A 45 8.15 -16.18 20.48
N ASP A 46 8.61 -15.01 20.01
CA ASP A 46 9.80 -14.91 19.14
C ASP A 46 11.09 -14.51 19.89
N ARG A 47 11.09 -14.64 21.22
CA ARG A 47 12.15 -14.09 22.09
C ARG A 47 13.20 -15.13 22.48
N LYS A 48 13.99 -15.60 21.51
CA LYS A 48 15.02 -16.66 21.72
C LYS A 48 16.17 -16.31 22.68
N ASN A 49 16.35 -15.03 23.05
CA ASN A 49 17.50 -14.57 23.85
C ASN A 49 17.11 -13.96 25.21
N HIS A 50 15.92 -14.22 25.75
CA HIS A 50 15.57 -13.73 27.08
C HIS A 50 16.21 -14.59 28.19
N PRO A 51 16.73 -13.95 29.27
CA PRO A 51 17.26 -14.70 30.40
C PRO A 51 16.13 -15.48 31.09
N ILE A 52 16.44 -16.71 31.54
CA ILE A 52 15.49 -17.68 32.10
C ILE A 52 14.62 -17.07 33.22
N TRP A 53 15.16 -16.16 34.04
CA TRP A 53 14.42 -15.51 35.12
C TRP A 53 13.20 -14.71 34.61
N ALA A 54 13.24 -14.14 33.40
CA ALA A 54 12.13 -13.38 32.84
C ALA A 54 10.92 -14.29 32.52
N TRP A 55 11.20 -15.51 32.06
CA TRP A 55 10.17 -16.53 31.84
C TRP A 55 9.55 -17.01 33.15
N MET A 56 10.39 -17.20 34.19
CA MET A 56 9.90 -17.58 35.52
C MET A 56 8.99 -16.51 36.13
N VAL A 57 9.37 -15.23 36.03
CA VAL A 57 8.52 -14.12 36.51
C VAL A 57 7.19 -14.10 35.75
N SER A 58 7.22 -14.20 34.42
CA SER A 58 5.99 -14.24 33.59
C SER A 58 5.08 -15.41 34.00
N ALA A 59 5.64 -16.61 34.19
CA ALA A 59 4.86 -17.79 34.57
C ALA A 59 4.18 -17.62 35.94
N VAL A 60 4.89 -17.08 36.95
CA VAL A 60 4.32 -16.78 38.27
C VAL A 60 3.16 -15.80 38.18
N LEU A 61 3.29 -14.76 37.35
CA LEU A 61 2.26 -13.73 37.21
C LEU A 61 1.01 -14.24 36.50
N TRP A 62 1.17 -15.03 35.44
CA TRP A 62 0.06 -15.71 34.79
C TRP A 62 -0.65 -16.67 35.76
N SER A 63 0.10 -17.34 36.63
CA SER A 63 -0.46 -18.26 37.63
C SER A 63 -1.30 -17.50 38.67
N ILE A 64 -0.85 -16.32 39.12
CA ILE A 64 -1.62 -15.43 40.01
C ILE A 64 -2.90 -14.94 39.32
N LEU A 65 -2.82 -14.49 38.06
CA LEU A 65 -4.00 -14.04 37.31
C LEU A 65 -5.03 -15.17 37.13
N ILE A 66 -4.58 -16.38 36.79
CA ILE A 66 -5.46 -17.55 36.67
C ILE A 66 -6.12 -17.86 38.02
N PHE A 67 -5.36 -17.83 39.12
CA PHE A 67 -5.88 -18.13 40.45
C PHE A 67 -6.92 -17.10 40.91
N VAL A 68 -6.65 -15.80 40.71
CA VAL A 68 -7.59 -14.71 41.02
C VAL A 68 -8.84 -14.78 40.12
N GLY A 69 -8.65 -15.04 38.83
CA GLY A 69 -9.75 -15.22 37.88
C GLY A 69 -10.65 -16.39 38.27
N TYR A 70 -10.05 -17.54 38.61
CA TYR A 70 -10.77 -18.71 39.08
C TYR A 70 -11.54 -18.44 40.38
N GLY A 71 -10.91 -17.79 41.37
CA GLY A 71 -11.57 -17.40 42.61
C GLY A 71 -12.76 -16.46 42.38
N THR A 72 -12.64 -15.54 41.42
CA THR A 72 -13.71 -14.62 41.03
C THR A 72 -14.88 -15.36 40.39
N ILE A 73 -14.61 -16.29 39.46
CA ILE A 73 -15.63 -17.13 38.82
C ILE A 73 -16.34 -18.00 39.87
N GLN A 74 -15.58 -18.64 40.76
CA GLN A 74 -16.14 -19.46 41.85
C GLN A 74 -17.03 -18.63 42.78
N TYR A 75 -16.61 -17.42 43.14
CA TYR A 75 -17.42 -16.51 43.94
C TYR A 75 -18.72 -16.08 43.22
N MET A 76 -18.66 -15.86 41.90
CA MET A 76 -19.84 -15.54 41.10
C MET A 76 -20.80 -16.73 40.93
N LEU A 77 -20.29 -17.96 40.87
CA LEU A 77 -21.11 -19.15 40.70
C LEU A 77 -21.72 -19.66 42.01
N TYR A 78 -20.96 -19.60 43.12
CA TYR A 78 -21.33 -20.25 44.38
C TYR A 78 -21.46 -19.28 45.56
N GLY A 79 -21.12 -18.00 45.39
CA GLY A 79 -21.31 -16.98 46.42
C GLY A 79 -22.78 -16.68 46.68
N HIS A 80 -23.12 -16.30 47.91
CA HIS A 80 -24.50 -16.04 48.33
C HIS A 80 -25.23 -14.96 47.51
N HIS A 81 -24.50 -14.13 46.77
CA HIS A 81 -25.03 -13.11 45.85
C HIS A 81 -24.75 -13.39 44.36
N GLY A 82 -24.09 -14.50 44.04
CA GLY A 82 -23.67 -14.88 42.69
C GLY A 82 -24.78 -14.90 41.63
N PRO A 83 -25.94 -15.54 41.90
CA PRO A 83 -27.03 -15.64 40.92
C PRO A 83 -27.60 -14.28 40.48
N HIS A 84 -27.52 -13.25 41.32
CA HIS A 84 -28.01 -11.91 41.00
C HIS A 84 -27.07 -11.14 40.06
N TYR A 85 -25.77 -11.47 40.03
CA TYR A 85 -24.81 -10.84 39.11
C TYR A 85 -24.78 -11.52 37.74
N ALA A 86 -24.99 -12.84 37.68
CA ALA A 86 -25.02 -13.60 36.42
C ALA A 86 -26.20 -13.17 35.52
N SER A 87 -27.39 -12.95 36.09
CA SER A 87 -28.58 -12.51 35.35
C SER A 87 -28.44 -11.11 34.74
N LYS A 88 -27.71 -10.22 35.41
CA LYS A 88 -27.41 -8.87 34.88
C LYS A 88 -26.46 -8.88 33.69
N LEU A 89 -25.67 -9.95 33.52
CA LEU A 89 -24.73 -10.09 32.42
C LEU A 89 -25.31 -10.88 31.23
N GLY A 90 -26.59 -11.28 31.29
CA GLY A 90 -27.28 -11.95 30.18
C GLY A 90 -26.73 -13.34 29.86
N LEU A 91 -26.13 -14.02 30.84
CA LEU A 91 -25.59 -15.38 30.70
C LEU A 91 -26.64 -16.48 30.97
N ASP A 92 -27.91 -16.10 30.95
CA ASP A 92 -29.04 -16.98 31.24
C ASP A 92 -29.27 -17.86 30.01
N SER A 93 -28.90 -19.13 30.12
CA SER A 93 -29.07 -20.12 29.05
C SER A 93 -30.56 -20.47 28.88
N HIS A 94 -31.29 -19.65 28.13
CA HIS A 94 -32.59 -20.04 27.59
C HIS A 94 -32.48 -20.26 26.08
N GLY A 95 -32.34 -21.54 25.71
CA GLY A 95 -32.62 -22.03 24.37
C GLY A 95 -34.10 -21.86 24.06
N GLY A 96 -34.39 -21.11 23.01
CA GLY A 96 -35.73 -20.94 22.46
C GLY A 96 -35.65 -20.92 20.93
N GLU A 97 -36.22 -21.94 20.32
CA GLU A 97 -36.39 -22.11 18.87
C GLU A 97 -37.14 -20.91 18.27
N HIS A 98 -36.55 -20.26 17.26
CA HIS A 98 -37.27 -19.33 16.40
C HIS A 98 -37.67 -20.02 15.09
N LYS A 99 -38.96 -20.38 14.99
CA LYS A 99 -39.62 -20.74 13.72
C LYS A 99 -39.78 -19.48 12.86
N VAL A 100 -39.29 -19.53 11.63
CA VAL A 100 -39.52 -18.51 10.60
C VAL A 100 -40.77 -18.88 9.82
N ALA A 101 -41.81 -18.07 9.94
CA ALA A 101 -43.00 -18.14 9.10
C ALA A 101 -42.79 -17.27 7.85
N SER A 102 -42.88 -17.90 6.69
CA SER A 102 -43.02 -17.26 5.38
C SER A 102 -44.46 -16.77 5.20
N ALA A 103 -44.62 -15.51 4.80
CA ALA A 103 -45.88 -14.98 4.29
C ALA A 103 -45.60 -14.09 3.08
N ASP A 104 -46.09 -14.55 1.94
CA ASP A 104 -46.23 -13.82 0.69
C ASP A 104 -47.13 -12.59 0.87
N GLY A 105 -46.85 -11.51 0.13
CA GLY A 105 -47.69 -10.32 0.12
C GLY A 105 -47.23 -9.23 -0.84
N HIS A 106 -47.90 -9.17 -1.99
CA HIS A 106 -47.75 -8.26 -3.12
C HIS A 106 -47.47 -6.78 -2.83
N GLY A 107 -46.62 -6.18 -3.69
CA GLY A 107 -46.46 -4.73 -3.79
C GLY A 107 -45.33 -4.31 -4.73
N ALA A 108 -45.40 -4.71 -5.99
CA ALA A 108 -44.45 -4.29 -7.02
C ALA A 108 -44.63 -2.78 -7.32
N VAL A 109 -43.83 -1.93 -6.68
CA VAL A 109 -43.57 -0.57 -7.14
C VAL A 109 -42.36 -0.63 -8.07
N GLN A 110 -42.62 -0.70 -9.37
CA GLN A 110 -41.62 -0.48 -10.42
C GLN A 110 -41.26 1.01 -10.45
N GLY A 111 -40.38 1.41 -9.53
CA GLY A 111 -39.64 2.67 -9.58
C GLY A 111 -38.21 2.39 -10.03
N ALA A 112 -38.03 1.88 -11.24
CA ALA A 112 -36.71 1.77 -11.86
C ALA A 112 -36.14 3.18 -12.03
N GLY A 113 -35.28 3.58 -11.09
CA GLY A 113 -34.55 4.84 -11.14
C GLY A 113 -33.71 4.90 -12.41
N ARG A 114 -34.18 5.63 -13.42
CA ARG A 114 -33.31 6.17 -14.46
C ARG A 114 -32.28 7.04 -13.74
N GLY A 115 -31.07 6.53 -13.55
CA GLY A 115 -29.93 7.37 -13.23
C GLY A 115 -29.91 8.51 -14.24
N SER A 116 -29.83 9.75 -13.76
CA SER A 116 -29.76 10.93 -14.62
C SER A 116 -28.65 10.72 -15.65
N ALA A 117 -28.94 10.89 -16.94
CA ALA A 117 -27.93 10.79 -18.00
C ALA A 117 -26.73 11.73 -17.74
N ILE A 118 -26.99 12.86 -17.08
CA ILE A 118 -25.96 13.81 -16.63
C ILE A 118 -25.11 13.20 -15.52
N LEU A 119 -25.70 12.45 -14.59
CA LEU A 119 -24.96 11.79 -13.52
C LEU A 119 -24.08 10.65 -14.07
N GLU A 120 -24.58 9.89 -15.05
CA GLU A 120 -23.77 8.88 -15.73
C GLU A 120 -22.63 9.52 -16.55
N GLU A 121 -22.89 10.63 -17.23
CA GLU A 121 -21.84 11.37 -17.94
C GLU A 121 -20.79 11.95 -16.97
N VAL A 122 -21.20 12.54 -15.85
CA VAL A 122 -20.26 13.05 -14.83
C VAL A 122 -19.47 11.92 -14.16
N LYS A 123 -20.07 10.76 -13.92
CA LYS A 123 -19.35 9.57 -13.43
C LYS A 123 -18.34 9.07 -14.47
N ARG A 124 -18.72 9.08 -15.75
CA ARG A 124 -17.86 8.69 -16.86
C ARG A 124 -16.68 9.64 -17.00
N GLU A 125 -16.91 10.95 -17.03
CA GLU A 125 -15.86 11.98 -17.01
C GLU A 125 -14.96 11.86 -15.78
N GLY A 126 -15.54 11.59 -14.60
CA GLY A 126 -14.78 11.36 -13.37
C GLY A 126 -13.88 10.12 -13.44
N LYS A 127 -14.35 9.02 -14.04
CA LYS A 127 -13.54 7.82 -14.31
C LYS A 127 -12.43 8.11 -15.32
N LEU A 128 -12.74 8.83 -16.40
CA LEU A 128 -11.77 9.22 -17.42
C LEU A 128 -10.67 10.12 -16.83
N GLU A 129 -11.04 11.10 -16.01
CA GLU A 129 -10.08 11.98 -15.33
C GLU A 129 -9.21 11.22 -14.32
N LYS A 130 -9.81 10.28 -13.57
CA LYS A 130 -9.04 9.37 -12.70
C LYS A 130 -8.04 8.57 -13.55
N ASN A 131 -8.44 8.07 -14.70
CA ASN A 131 -7.57 7.21 -15.50
C ASN A 131 -6.54 7.99 -16.33
N ARG A 132 -6.78 9.27 -16.65
CA ARG A 132 -5.77 10.17 -17.24
C ARG A 132 -4.51 10.24 -16.39
N HIS A 133 -4.64 10.13 -15.07
CA HIS A 133 -3.50 9.99 -14.18
C HIS A 133 -2.98 8.55 -14.16
N PHE A 134 -1.86 8.33 -14.82
CA PHE A 134 -1.10 7.07 -14.92
C PHE A 134 -0.83 6.38 -13.56
N HIS A 135 -0.99 7.09 -12.44
CA HIS A 135 -0.76 6.58 -11.08
C HIS A 135 -2.00 6.02 -10.37
N ASN A 136 -3.18 6.08 -10.97
CA ASN A 136 -4.40 5.60 -10.32
C ASN A 136 -4.53 4.08 -10.52
N LEU A 137 -4.28 3.34 -9.44
CA LEU A 137 -4.39 1.89 -9.37
C LEU A 137 -5.81 1.44 -9.75
N VAL A 138 -5.88 0.35 -10.51
CA VAL A 138 -7.10 -0.45 -10.67
C VAL A 138 -7.37 -1.17 -9.34
N GLU A 139 -8.63 -1.36 -8.99
CA GLU A 139 -9.05 -1.98 -7.71
C GLU A 139 -8.52 -3.40 -7.50
N ASP A 140 -8.01 -4.06 -8.55
CA ASP A 140 -7.43 -5.39 -8.46
C ASP A 140 -6.02 -5.45 -9.07
N SER A 141 -5.00 -5.13 -8.27
CA SER A 141 -3.59 -5.29 -8.65
C SER A 141 -3.11 -6.75 -8.57
N THR A 142 -3.98 -7.71 -8.25
CA THR A 142 -3.63 -9.14 -8.14
C THR A 142 -3.90 -9.93 -9.43
N LEU A 143 -4.33 -9.25 -10.49
CA LEU A 143 -4.74 -9.87 -11.74
C LEU A 143 -3.62 -10.64 -12.47
N ASN A 144 -2.34 -10.41 -12.19
CA ASN A 144 -1.30 -11.22 -12.83
C ASN A 144 -1.27 -12.65 -12.26
N ASP A 145 -1.82 -13.59 -13.03
CA ASP A 145 -1.75 -15.04 -12.74
C ASP A 145 -0.31 -15.55 -12.62
N LYS A 146 0.65 -14.85 -13.25
CA LYS A 146 2.08 -15.15 -13.19
C LYS A 146 2.91 -13.92 -12.83
N ASN A 147 3.87 -14.08 -11.94
CA ASN A 147 4.75 -13.02 -11.47
C ASN A 147 6.23 -13.32 -11.74
N PRO A 148 7.10 -12.30 -11.73
CA PRO A 148 8.53 -12.55 -11.76
C PRO A 148 9.03 -13.10 -10.42
N ILE A 149 10.10 -13.90 -10.45
CA ILE A 149 10.67 -14.61 -9.30
C ILE A 149 10.95 -13.71 -8.09
N CYS A 150 11.18 -12.41 -8.34
CA CYS A 150 11.35 -11.38 -7.31
C CYS A 150 10.20 -11.35 -6.30
N TYR A 151 8.97 -11.61 -6.75
CA TYR A 151 7.77 -11.55 -5.91
C TYR A 151 7.73 -12.69 -4.88
N LEU A 152 8.34 -13.85 -5.18
CA LEU A 152 8.41 -14.99 -4.26
C LEU A 152 9.08 -14.62 -2.91
N CYS A 153 10.02 -13.67 -2.94
CA CYS A 153 10.76 -13.24 -1.75
C CYS A 153 10.39 -11.83 -1.28
N HIS A 154 10.05 -10.91 -2.20
CA HIS A 154 9.81 -9.51 -1.87
C HIS A 154 8.33 -9.15 -1.72
N GLY A 155 7.42 -9.98 -2.25
CA GLY A 155 5.98 -9.74 -2.34
C GLY A 155 5.61 -8.61 -3.28
N ASN A 156 4.32 -8.24 -3.29
CA ASN A 156 3.76 -7.23 -4.20
C ASN A 156 4.26 -5.80 -3.95
N PHE A 157 4.82 -5.57 -2.75
CA PHE A 157 5.29 -4.26 -2.29
C PHE A 157 6.78 -4.36 -1.88
N PRO A 158 7.70 -4.56 -2.84
CA PRO A 158 9.12 -4.83 -2.57
C PRO A 158 9.84 -3.64 -1.93
N HIS A 159 9.35 -2.41 -2.10
CA HIS A 159 9.97 -1.21 -1.55
C HIS A 159 9.39 -0.88 -0.17
N LYS A 160 10.24 -0.80 0.88
CA LYS A 160 9.78 -0.62 2.28
C LYS A 160 10.47 0.49 3.07
N ARG A 161 11.62 1.00 2.61
CA ARG A 161 12.53 1.81 3.47
C ARG A 161 12.08 3.25 3.74
N ARG A 162 11.58 3.98 2.75
CA ARG A 162 11.21 5.42 2.89
C ARG A 162 9.75 5.62 2.53
N PRO A 163 8.87 6.09 3.44
CA PRO A 163 7.42 6.15 3.18
C PRO A 163 7.03 6.84 1.88
N PHE A 164 7.68 7.97 1.56
CA PHE A 164 7.40 8.73 0.34
C PHE A 164 7.82 7.99 -0.94
N ILE A 165 9.06 7.48 -0.99
CA ILE A 165 9.58 6.73 -2.14
C ILE A 165 8.88 5.37 -2.28
N ARG A 166 8.48 4.77 -1.16
CA ARG A 166 7.80 3.48 -1.11
C ARG A 166 6.55 3.47 -1.97
N THR A 167 5.66 4.45 -1.80
CA THR A 167 4.40 4.50 -2.57
C THR A 167 4.69 4.64 -4.06
N MET A 168 5.59 5.54 -4.43
CA MET A 168 5.93 5.76 -5.84
C MET A 168 6.56 4.52 -6.48
N MET A 169 7.55 3.90 -5.82
CA MET A 169 8.26 2.75 -6.40
C MET A 169 7.39 1.49 -6.41
N ASN A 170 6.54 1.26 -5.40
CA ASN A 170 5.58 0.16 -5.45
C ASN A 170 4.46 0.39 -6.47
N MET A 171 4.20 1.63 -6.86
CA MET A 171 3.30 1.91 -7.98
C MET A 171 3.97 1.54 -9.32
N HIS A 172 5.29 1.73 -9.45
CA HIS A 172 6.04 1.32 -10.65
C HIS A 172 6.00 -0.18 -10.93
N THR A 173 5.92 -1.03 -9.90
CA THR A 173 5.87 -2.49 -10.08
C THR A 173 4.60 -2.97 -10.78
N GLN A 174 3.61 -2.10 -10.96
CA GLN A 174 2.39 -2.39 -11.71
C GLN A 174 2.61 -2.42 -13.21
N PHE A 175 3.51 -1.58 -13.74
CA PHE A 175 3.71 -1.39 -15.18
C PHE A 175 5.18 -1.53 -15.62
N VAL A 176 6.12 -1.70 -14.70
CA VAL A 176 7.55 -1.90 -15.00
C VAL A 176 8.06 -3.14 -14.29
N GLY A 177 8.78 -3.96 -15.04
CA GLY A 177 9.50 -5.12 -14.53
C GLY A 177 10.61 -4.76 -13.54
N CYS A 178 10.90 -5.65 -12.59
CA CYS A 178 11.90 -5.40 -11.56
C CYS A 178 13.28 -5.16 -12.18
N PHE A 179 13.63 -5.91 -13.24
CA PHE A 179 14.95 -5.85 -13.87
C PHE A 179 15.11 -4.60 -14.75
N THR A 180 14.02 -4.00 -15.23
CA THR A 180 14.08 -2.70 -15.92
C THR A 180 14.73 -1.63 -15.02
N CYS A 181 14.43 -1.64 -13.72
CA CYS A 181 15.05 -0.71 -12.77
C CYS A 181 16.34 -1.24 -12.13
N HIS A 182 16.42 -2.55 -11.89
CA HIS A 182 17.46 -3.14 -11.04
C HIS A 182 18.53 -3.95 -11.78
N VAL A 183 18.51 -4.09 -13.11
CA VAL A 183 19.57 -4.82 -13.82
C VAL A 183 20.91 -4.09 -13.74
N THR A 184 21.98 -4.82 -13.44
CA THR A 184 23.39 -4.37 -13.51
C THR A 184 24.17 -5.21 -14.51
N ASP A 185 25.37 -4.75 -14.86
CA ASP A 185 26.37 -5.48 -15.67
C ASP A 185 25.92 -5.77 -17.11
N ILE A 186 24.92 -5.02 -17.59
CA ILE A 186 24.45 -5.01 -18.96
C ILE A 186 24.45 -3.57 -19.45
N ASP A 187 25.09 -3.35 -20.60
CA ASP A 187 25.06 -2.07 -21.29
C ASP A 187 23.62 -1.74 -21.70
N GLU A 188 23.12 -0.59 -21.28
CA GLU A 188 21.75 -0.16 -21.54
C GLU A 188 21.45 -0.04 -23.04
N SER A 189 22.45 0.24 -23.88
CA SER A 189 22.28 0.26 -25.34
C SER A 189 21.93 -1.10 -25.94
N LYS A 190 22.18 -2.20 -25.20
CA LYS A 190 21.83 -3.56 -25.60
C LYS A 190 20.47 -4.00 -25.09
N ILE A 191 19.84 -3.19 -24.22
CA ILE A 191 18.55 -3.52 -23.62
C ILE A 191 17.45 -2.92 -24.49
N THR A 192 16.59 -3.79 -25.02
CA THR A 192 15.35 -3.36 -25.67
C THR A 192 14.20 -3.47 -24.68
N LEU A 193 13.47 -2.39 -24.46
CA LEU A 193 12.26 -2.41 -23.64
C LEU A 193 11.04 -2.68 -24.50
N LYS A 194 10.18 -3.59 -24.03
CA LYS A 194 8.91 -3.95 -24.66
C LYS A 194 7.85 -4.16 -23.59
N TRP A 195 6.59 -4.09 -24.01
CA TRP A 195 5.48 -4.61 -23.23
C TRP A 195 5.46 -6.13 -23.32
N GLU A 196 5.39 -6.78 -22.17
CA GLU A 196 5.30 -8.24 -22.08
C GLU A 196 4.33 -8.63 -20.97
N ASN A 197 3.54 -9.66 -21.22
CA ASN A 197 2.57 -10.18 -20.28
C ASN A 197 3.08 -11.51 -19.71
N TYR A 198 3.25 -11.56 -18.39
CA TYR A 198 3.69 -12.79 -17.73
C TYR A 198 2.62 -13.88 -17.72
N SER A 199 1.34 -13.52 -17.79
CA SER A 199 0.21 -14.44 -17.73
C SER A 199 -0.07 -15.07 -19.09
N ASP A 200 -0.66 -16.27 -19.07
CA ASP A 200 -1.13 -16.95 -20.28
C ASP A 200 -2.38 -16.28 -20.88
N ASN A 201 -2.90 -15.24 -20.22
CA ASN A 201 -3.99 -14.42 -20.72
C ASN A 201 -3.49 -13.60 -21.90
N LYS A 202 -4.15 -13.72 -23.05
CA LYS A 202 -3.89 -12.84 -24.19
C LYS A 202 -4.66 -11.54 -23.96
N PRO A 203 -3.99 -10.41 -23.71
CA PRO A 203 -4.71 -9.16 -23.56
C PRO A 203 -5.34 -8.77 -24.90
N GLU A 204 -6.57 -8.26 -24.88
CA GLU A 204 -7.34 -7.91 -26.09
C GLU A 204 -7.19 -6.42 -26.51
N GLY A 205 -6.18 -5.72 -25.99
CA GLY A 205 -5.99 -4.28 -26.25
C GLY A 205 -4.53 -3.86 -26.42
N GLU A 206 -4.35 -2.59 -26.80
CA GLU A 206 -3.01 -1.97 -26.82
C GLU A 206 -2.38 -2.05 -25.41
N PRO A 207 -1.07 -2.31 -25.34
CA PRO A 207 -0.40 -2.48 -24.06
C PRO A 207 -0.59 -1.31 -23.12
N PHE A 208 -0.96 -1.65 -21.88
CA PHE A 208 -1.28 -0.76 -20.76
C PHE A 208 -2.61 -0.03 -20.89
N GLY A 209 -3.67 -0.66 -20.38
CA GLY A 209 -4.95 -0.17 -19.79
C GLY A 209 -5.67 1.05 -20.33
N LEU A 210 -5.10 1.79 -21.28
CA LEU A 210 -5.49 3.08 -21.83
C LEU A 210 -4.87 3.23 -23.24
N ALA A 211 -5.69 3.22 -24.28
CA ALA A 211 -5.30 3.52 -25.66
C ALA A 211 -5.77 4.93 -26.05
N TYR A 212 -5.02 5.62 -26.90
CA TYR A 212 -5.51 6.85 -27.52
C TYR A 212 -6.48 6.50 -28.65
N ASN A 213 -7.74 6.91 -28.54
CA ASN A 213 -8.73 6.77 -29.59
C ASN A 213 -8.75 8.06 -30.43
N GLU A 214 -8.32 7.96 -31.69
CA GLU A 214 -8.23 9.08 -32.62
C GLU A 214 -9.60 9.67 -32.99
N ASP A 215 -10.64 8.83 -33.07
CA ASP A 215 -12.00 9.26 -33.42
C ASP A 215 -12.63 10.12 -32.32
N THR A 216 -12.30 9.83 -31.05
CA THR A 216 -12.83 10.56 -29.90
C THR A 216 -11.86 11.59 -29.35
N GLY A 217 -10.59 11.56 -29.78
CA GLY A 217 -9.49 12.39 -29.28
C GLY A 217 -9.19 12.14 -27.79
N ARG A 218 -9.53 10.96 -27.26
CA ARG A 218 -9.50 10.67 -25.81
C ARG A 218 -8.77 9.37 -25.53
N LEU A 219 -8.25 9.24 -24.30
CA LEU A 219 -7.76 7.97 -23.78
C LEU A 219 -8.95 7.08 -23.40
N GLU A 220 -9.02 5.89 -23.97
CA GLU A 220 -10.02 4.86 -23.70
C GLU A 220 -9.40 3.71 -22.94
N ILE A 221 -10.14 3.19 -21.96
CA ILE A 221 -9.70 2.05 -21.15
C ILE A 221 -9.55 0.82 -22.04
N THR A 222 -8.40 0.16 -21.98
CA THR A 222 -8.18 -1.14 -22.63
C THR A 222 -8.23 -2.26 -21.60
N ASP A 223 -8.46 -3.48 -22.08
CA ASP A 223 -8.48 -4.67 -21.23
C ASP A 223 -7.07 -5.23 -20.94
N ASP A 224 -6.00 -4.52 -21.36
CA ASP A 224 -4.62 -4.93 -21.09
C ASP A 224 -4.07 -4.33 -19.79
N TYR A 225 -4.41 -4.95 -18.66
CA TYR A 225 -3.86 -4.62 -17.34
C TYR A 225 -2.66 -5.46 -16.93
N TYR A 226 -2.26 -6.43 -17.76
CA TYR A 226 -1.35 -7.50 -17.38
C TYR A 226 0.08 -7.26 -17.89
N SER A 227 0.20 -6.49 -18.98
CA SER A 227 1.46 -6.15 -19.62
C SER A 227 2.32 -5.19 -18.78
N LYS A 228 3.63 -5.47 -18.73
CA LYS A 228 4.63 -4.60 -18.10
C LYS A 228 5.78 -4.28 -19.05
N ILE A 229 6.42 -3.14 -18.84
CA ILE A 229 7.64 -2.74 -19.54
C ILE A 229 8.82 -3.53 -18.99
N ILE A 230 9.34 -4.45 -19.79
CA ILE A 230 10.41 -5.40 -19.43
C ILE A 230 11.56 -5.28 -20.42
N GLY A 231 12.77 -5.50 -19.93
CA GLY A 231 13.98 -5.49 -20.75
C GLY A 231 14.30 -6.84 -21.39
N PHE A 232 14.75 -6.78 -22.63
CA PHE A 232 15.23 -7.90 -23.44
C PHE A 232 16.65 -7.61 -23.92
N ILE A 233 17.45 -8.66 -24.12
CA ILE A 233 18.77 -8.60 -24.73
C ILE A 233 18.84 -9.58 -25.89
N ASP A 234 19.62 -9.26 -26.92
CA ASP A 234 19.94 -10.20 -27.99
C ASP A 234 21.15 -11.07 -27.58
N VAL A 235 20.95 -12.38 -27.53
CA VAL A 235 21.99 -13.37 -27.31
C VAL A 235 22.03 -14.31 -28.51
N GLY A 236 22.88 -13.98 -29.49
CA GLY A 236 23.12 -14.84 -30.66
C GLY A 236 21.97 -14.85 -31.68
N GLY A 237 21.27 -13.74 -31.83
CA GLY A 237 20.10 -13.59 -32.71
C GLY A 237 18.79 -14.03 -32.06
N GLN A 238 18.81 -14.37 -30.77
CA GLN A 238 17.63 -14.72 -29.99
C GLN A 238 17.40 -13.67 -28.90
N GLU A 239 16.20 -13.09 -28.88
CA GLU A 239 15.81 -12.20 -27.81
C GLU A 239 15.54 -12.98 -26.53
N GLN A 240 16.26 -12.62 -25.48
CA GLN A 240 16.11 -13.18 -24.15
C GLN A 240 15.57 -12.12 -23.20
N MET A 241 14.46 -12.43 -22.54
CA MET A 241 13.93 -11.61 -21.46
C MET A 241 14.91 -11.55 -20.28
N LEU A 242 15.16 -10.36 -19.76
CA LEU A 242 16.04 -10.15 -18.61
C LEU A 242 15.38 -10.61 -17.31
N GLU A 243 14.08 -10.44 -17.20
CA GLU A 243 13.31 -10.86 -16.03
C GLU A 243 13.10 -12.37 -16.02
N ILE A 244 12.97 -12.94 -14.82
CA ILE A 244 12.87 -14.39 -14.61
C ILE A 244 11.43 -14.68 -14.16
N PRO A 245 10.59 -15.26 -15.03
CA PRO A 245 9.23 -15.67 -14.67
C PRO A 245 9.22 -16.74 -13.59
N GLU A 246 8.13 -16.81 -12.83
CA GLU A 246 7.92 -17.84 -11.79
C GLU A 246 7.86 -19.28 -12.32
N ASP A 247 7.53 -19.47 -13.59
CA ASP A 247 7.51 -20.78 -14.26
C ASP A 247 8.83 -21.13 -14.94
N SER A 248 9.83 -20.25 -14.87
CA SER A 248 11.17 -20.54 -15.38
C SER A 248 11.80 -21.73 -14.65
N PRO A 249 12.67 -22.52 -15.32
CA PRO A 249 13.35 -23.66 -14.69
C PRO A 249 14.07 -23.28 -13.38
N LEU A 250 14.66 -22.09 -13.32
CA LEU A 250 15.33 -21.58 -12.12
C LEU A 250 14.35 -21.31 -10.97
N ALA A 251 13.18 -20.74 -11.26
CA ALA A 251 12.16 -20.48 -10.26
C ALA A 251 11.53 -21.78 -9.73
N LEU A 252 11.27 -22.74 -10.62
CA LEU A 252 10.78 -24.07 -10.23
C LEU A 252 11.81 -24.84 -9.40
N GLU A 253 13.10 -24.77 -9.77
CA GLU A 253 14.20 -25.34 -8.98
C GLU A 253 14.21 -24.72 -7.57
N TYR A 254 14.13 -23.39 -7.46
CA TYR A 254 14.07 -22.69 -6.18
C TYR A 254 12.94 -23.18 -5.29
N LEU A 255 11.72 -23.28 -5.84
CA LEU A 255 10.54 -23.75 -5.10
C LEU A 255 10.74 -25.18 -4.59
N SER A 256 11.36 -26.05 -5.38
CA SER A 256 11.62 -27.44 -4.98
C SER A 256 12.60 -27.58 -3.81
N ILE A 257 13.55 -26.65 -3.67
CA ILE A 257 14.58 -26.67 -2.61
C ILE A 257 14.31 -25.67 -1.47
N GLN A 258 13.21 -24.92 -1.53
CA GLN A 258 12.96 -23.79 -0.61
C GLN A 258 12.99 -24.21 0.88
N SER A 259 12.43 -25.38 1.20
CA SER A 259 12.45 -25.93 2.57
C SER A 259 13.87 -26.23 3.05
N GLN A 260 14.72 -26.77 2.17
CA GLN A 260 16.13 -27.06 2.46
C GLN A 260 16.93 -25.77 2.65
N LEU A 261 16.67 -24.75 1.83
CA LEU A 261 17.26 -23.42 1.98
C LEU A 261 16.87 -22.77 3.31
N ALA A 262 15.62 -22.93 3.77
CA ALA A 262 15.17 -22.39 5.05
C ALA A 262 15.90 -23.03 6.25
N MET A 263 16.31 -24.29 6.13
CA MET A 263 17.05 -25.03 7.16
C MET A 263 18.56 -24.80 7.12
N ASN A 264 19.11 -24.23 6.04
CA ASN A 264 20.54 -24.01 5.86
C ASN A 264 20.85 -22.55 5.44
N PRO A 265 21.17 -21.66 6.40
CA PRO A 265 21.43 -20.24 6.13
C PRO A 265 22.58 -19.97 5.15
N GLN A 266 23.63 -20.80 5.17
CA GLN A 266 24.75 -20.68 4.24
C GLN A 266 24.30 -20.96 2.81
N LEU A 267 23.57 -22.05 2.60
CA LEU A 267 23.03 -22.41 1.28
C LEU A 267 22.02 -21.35 0.80
N GLN A 268 21.18 -20.83 1.70
CA GLN A 268 20.28 -19.73 1.42
C GLN A 268 21.02 -18.47 0.95
N GLY A 269 22.16 -18.14 1.59
CA GLY A 269 23.01 -17.01 1.23
C GLY A 269 23.63 -17.18 -0.16
N GLN A 270 24.18 -18.36 -0.46
CA GLN A 270 24.73 -18.68 -1.78
C GLN A 270 23.68 -18.59 -2.88
N PHE A 271 22.49 -19.12 -2.62
CA PHE A 271 21.36 -19.05 -3.55
C PHE A 271 20.91 -17.59 -3.79
N LYS A 272 20.76 -16.80 -2.72
CA LYS A 272 20.46 -15.37 -2.83
C LYS A 272 21.51 -14.64 -3.67
N ASN A 273 22.79 -14.94 -3.50
CA ASN A 273 23.86 -14.33 -4.30
C ASN A 273 23.76 -14.71 -5.78
N ARG A 274 23.30 -15.93 -6.09
CA ARG A 274 23.09 -16.37 -7.48
C ARG A 274 21.96 -15.60 -8.16
N ILE A 275 20.81 -15.44 -7.50
CA ILE A 275 19.68 -14.65 -8.05
C ILE A 275 20.04 -13.17 -8.18
N HIS A 276 20.68 -12.60 -7.16
CA HIS A 276 21.01 -11.17 -7.15
C HIS A 276 22.29 -10.82 -7.92
N LYS A 277 22.95 -11.79 -8.57
CA LYS A 277 24.23 -11.58 -9.26
C LYS A 277 24.20 -10.38 -10.21
N ASN A 278 23.11 -10.24 -10.97
CA ASN A 278 22.92 -9.17 -11.94
C ASN A 278 21.87 -8.14 -11.47
N VAL A 279 21.66 -8.02 -10.15
CA VAL A 279 20.66 -7.12 -9.55
C VAL A 279 21.35 -6.07 -8.69
N MET A 280 21.30 -4.81 -9.10
CA MET A 280 21.81 -3.71 -8.27
C MET A 280 20.89 -3.44 -7.06
N PRO A 281 21.44 -3.25 -5.84
CA PRO A 281 20.64 -3.01 -4.64
C PRO A 281 19.81 -1.72 -4.68
N LYS A 282 20.26 -0.73 -5.45
CA LYS A 282 19.55 0.51 -5.72
C LYS A 282 19.23 0.52 -7.19
N GLY A 283 17.96 0.56 -7.55
CA GLY A 283 17.56 0.68 -8.94
C GLY A 283 17.94 2.04 -9.53
N ARG A 284 17.76 2.16 -10.84
CA ARG A 284 17.88 3.41 -11.60
C ARG A 284 17.09 4.53 -10.92
N PHE A 285 17.69 5.71 -10.89
CA PHE A 285 17.05 6.88 -10.30
C PHE A 285 15.99 7.45 -11.24
N CYS A 286 15.03 8.22 -10.71
CA CYS A 286 13.89 8.73 -11.47
C CYS A 286 14.28 9.46 -12.76
N THR A 287 15.37 10.25 -12.72
CA THR A 287 15.89 11.01 -13.87
C THR A 287 16.41 10.14 -15.00
N ARG A 288 16.68 8.85 -14.77
CA ARG A 288 17.12 7.94 -15.82
C ARG A 288 15.98 7.60 -16.79
N CYS A 289 14.73 7.60 -16.30
CA CYS A 289 13.54 7.34 -17.11
C CYS A 289 12.78 8.65 -17.38
N HIS A 290 12.56 9.47 -16.36
CA HIS A 290 11.82 10.73 -16.48
C HIS A 290 12.74 11.89 -16.88
N THR A 291 13.22 11.85 -18.13
CA THR A 291 14.00 12.90 -18.79
C THR A 291 13.63 12.95 -20.28
N ALA A 292 14.17 13.91 -21.03
CA ALA A 292 14.00 13.97 -22.49
C ALA A 292 14.28 12.60 -23.13
N GLU A 293 13.49 12.21 -24.14
CA GLU A 293 13.50 10.83 -24.64
C GLU A 293 14.89 10.41 -25.16
N GLU A 294 15.64 11.34 -25.75
CA GLU A 294 17.00 11.12 -26.26
C GLU A 294 17.99 10.71 -25.16
N GLU A 295 17.72 11.13 -23.92
CA GLU A 295 18.50 10.80 -22.74
C GLU A 295 17.83 9.73 -21.87
N SER A 296 16.57 9.38 -22.15
CA SER A 296 15.76 8.46 -21.36
C SER A 296 16.17 7.01 -21.57
N PHE A 297 16.00 6.19 -20.54
CA PHE A 297 16.12 4.75 -20.65
C PHE A 297 14.87 4.12 -21.25
N ILE A 298 13.74 4.81 -21.11
CA ILE A 298 12.44 4.38 -21.63
C ILE A 298 12.25 5.01 -23.02
N PRO A 299 12.21 4.21 -24.10
CA PRO A 299 11.95 4.71 -25.45
C PRO A 299 10.44 4.90 -25.62
N TYR A 300 9.92 6.00 -25.06
CA TYR A 300 8.48 6.23 -24.92
C TYR A 300 7.71 6.09 -26.25
N ARG A 301 8.16 6.71 -27.34
CA ARG A 301 7.46 6.61 -28.64
C ARG A 301 7.44 5.19 -29.17
N LYS A 302 8.55 4.46 -29.00
CA LYS A 302 8.67 3.05 -29.40
C LYS A 302 7.73 2.14 -28.60
N LEU A 303 7.43 2.53 -27.36
CA LEU A 303 6.49 1.84 -26.48
C LEU A 303 5.03 2.28 -26.68
N GLY A 304 4.75 3.15 -27.66
CA GLY A 304 3.39 3.58 -28.01
C GLY A 304 2.84 4.74 -27.17
N PHE A 305 3.66 5.41 -26.36
CA PHE A 305 3.18 6.57 -25.59
C PHE A 305 2.90 7.77 -26.51
N SER A 306 1.78 8.47 -26.29
CA SER A 306 1.43 9.71 -27.01
C SER A 306 2.34 10.88 -26.62
N GLU A 307 2.48 11.90 -27.48
CA GLU A 307 3.30 13.09 -27.20
C GLU A 307 2.87 13.82 -25.92
N GLU A 308 1.56 13.92 -25.68
CA GLU A 308 1.03 14.50 -24.44
C GLU A 308 1.51 13.69 -23.22
N ARG A 309 1.43 12.36 -23.30
CA ARG A 309 1.87 11.48 -22.22
C ARG A 309 3.39 11.54 -22.01
N ILE A 310 4.17 11.67 -23.07
CA ILE A 310 5.62 11.86 -22.99
C ILE A 310 5.92 13.17 -22.27
N SER A 311 5.26 14.26 -22.66
CA SER A 311 5.39 15.55 -21.98
C SER A 311 5.04 15.43 -20.49
N ASP A 312 3.96 14.74 -20.15
CA ASP A 312 3.54 14.51 -18.76
C ASP A 312 4.58 13.70 -17.97
N LEU A 313 5.09 12.61 -18.54
CA LEU A 313 6.05 11.71 -17.88
C LEU A 313 7.42 12.36 -17.70
N THR A 314 7.84 13.21 -18.64
CA THR A 314 9.16 13.87 -18.60
C THR A 314 9.13 15.21 -17.86
N GLY A 315 7.97 15.87 -17.80
CA GLY A 315 7.73 17.15 -17.11
C GLY A 315 7.40 17.06 -15.62
N LEU A 316 7.62 15.92 -14.97
CA LEU A 316 7.17 15.69 -13.59
C LEU A 316 8.03 16.46 -12.56
N ASN A 317 7.43 17.47 -11.92
CA ASN A 317 8.04 18.20 -10.79
C ASN A 317 8.46 17.29 -9.62
N ILE A 318 7.81 16.13 -9.46
CA ILE A 318 8.10 15.17 -8.38
C ILE A 318 9.54 14.64 -8.46
N VAL A 319 10.10 14.52 -9.67
CA VAL A 319 11.49 14.06 -9.88
C VAL A 319 12.46 15.03 -9.21
N GLY A 320 12.26 16.33 -9.43
CA GLY A 320 13.05 17.38 -8.81
C GLY A 320 12.89 17.41 -7.29
N ILE A 321 11.69 17.16 -6.77
CA ILE A 321 11.45 17.09 -5.32
C ILE A 321 12.21 15.90 -4.71
N VAL A 322 12.09 14.72 -5.31
CA VAL A 322 12.77 13.50 -4.84
C VAL A 322 14.29 13.64 -4.89
N GLN A 323 14.83 14.29 -5.93
CA GLN A 323 16.26 14.50 -6.11
C GLN A 323 16.83 15.52 -5.12
N LYS A 324 16.14 16.66 -4.95
CA LYS A 324 16.65 17.78 -4.14
C LYS A 324 16.45 17.54 -2.64
N TYR A 325 15.34 16.93 -2.24
CA TYR A 325 14.98 16.77 -0.83
C TYR A 325 15.27 15.35 -0.33
N LYS A 326 16.45 15.16 0.30
CA LYS A 326 16.79 13.90 0.99
C LYS A 326 15.81 13.56 2.12
N ASN A 327 15.27 14.59 2.77
CA ASN A 327 14.22 14.51 3.78
C ASN A 327 13.07 15.40 3.33
N PHE A 328 11.97 14.78 2.89
CA PHE A 328 10.75 15.50 2.58
C PHE A 328 9.93 15.65 3.86
N PHE A 329 9.89 16.86 4.40
CA PHE A 329 9.01 17.18 5.51
C PHE A 329 7.65 17.53 4.92
N ILE A 330 6.73 16.57 4.94
CA ILE A 330 5.31 16.87 4.76
C ILE A 330 4.95 17.84 5.90
N PRO A 331 4.54 19.08 5.61
CA PRO A 331 4.08 20.00 6.64
C PRO A 331 3.02 19.29 7.49
N SER A 332 3.06 19.48 8.81
CA SER A 332 2.19 18.76 9.74
C SER A 332 0.71 18.91 9.38
N LEU A 333 0.33 20.03 8.76
CA LEU A 333 -0.97 20.33 8.13
C LEU A 333 -1.54 19.23 7.23
N TYR A 334 -0.70 18.38 6.62
CA TYR A 334 -1.12 17.28 5.73
C TYR A 334 -1.00 15.90 6.35
N ARG A 335 -0.45 15.81 7.57
CA ARG A 335 -0.54 14.59 8.36
C ARG A 335 -1.94 14.65 8.94
N GLY A 336 -2.86 13.86 8.38
CA GLY A 336 -4.22 13.68 8.90
C GLY A 336 -4.23 12.98 10.26
N ASP A 337 -3.43 13.47 11.19
CA ASP A 337 -3.54 13.16 12.60
C ASP A 337 -4.57 14.14 13.13
N ASP A 338 -5.75 13.65 13.47
CA ASP A 338 -6.89 14.41 14.00
C ASP A 338 -6.58 15.04 15.39
N ARG A 339 -5.31 15.03 15.78
CA ARG A 339 -4.73 15.47 17.05
C ARG A 339 -3.68 16.55 16.87
N GLU A 340 -3.77 17.39 15.84
CA GLU A 340 -3.07 18.67 15.91
C GLU A 340 -3.68 19.51 17.03
N ASP A 341 -2.99 19.52 18.17
CA ASP A 341 -3.21 20.40 19.30
C ASP A 341 -3.35 21.84 18.78
N LYS A 342 -4.50 22.48 19.11
CA LYS A 342 -4.80 23.88 18.79
C LYS A 342 -3.65 24.81 19.19
N GLU A 343 -2.85 24.44 20.18
CA GLU A 343 -1.66 25.20 20.59
C GLU A 343 -0.56 25.23 19.52
N THR A 344 -0.36 24.15 18.75
CA THR A 344 0.62 24.08 17.66
C THR A 344 0.19 24.95 16.48
N ILE A 345 -1.10 24.91 16.15
CA ILE A 345 -1.70 25.78 15.11
C ILE A 345 -1.56 27.25 15.54
N ASN A 346 -1.87 27.60 16.79
CA ASN A 346 -1.76 28.96 17.29
C ASN A 346 -0.31 29.49 17.37
N LYS A 347 0.68 28.61 17.56
CA LYS A 347 2.11 28.96 17.51
C LYS A 347 2.59 29.26 16.09
N LEU A 348 2.08 28.54 15.09
CA LEU A 348 2.48 28.72 13.69
C LEU A 348 1.80 29.92 13.01
N VAL A 349 0.54 30.21 13.38
CA VAL A 349 -0.25 31.28 12.75
C VAL A 349 -0.25 32.59 13.57
N GLY A 350 0.30 32.56 14.79
CA GLY A 350 0.38 33.70 15.71
C GLY A 350 -0.88 33.89 16.56
N LYS A 351 -0.70 34.26 17.83
CA LYS A 351 -1.77 34.41 18.84
C LYS A 351 -2.88 35.41 18.46
N ASP A 352 -2.58 36.33 17.56
CA ASP A 352 -3.53 37.36 17.08
C ASP A 352 -4.23 36.98 15.78
N SER A 353 -3.98 35.77 15.25
CA SER A 353 -4.74 35.28 14.12
C SER A 353 -6.17 34.96 14.58
N LYS A 354 -7.04 35.97 14.50
CA LYS A 354 -8.48 35.78 14.45
C LYS A 354 -8.84 35.12 13.12
N VAL A 355 -8.29 33.93 12.85
CA VAL A 355 -8.88 33.02 11.88
C VAL A 355 -10.14 32.51 12.55
N LYS A 356 -11.23 33.29 12.41
CA LYS A 356 -12.55 32.67 12.44
C LYS A 356 -12.46 31.52 11.46
N PRO A 357 -12.82 30.27 11.83
CA PRO A 357 -12.98 29.24 10.82
C PRO A 357 -13.89 29.86 9.76
N ALA A 358 -13.37 29.97 8.55
CA ALA A 358 -14.12 30.57 7.46
C ALA A 358 -15.32 29.65 7.24
N ALA A 359 -16.46 30.00 7.84
CA ALA A 359 -17.72 29.65 7.24
C ALA A 359 -17.63 30.19 5.81
N PRO A 360 -17.77 29.34 4.77
CA PRO A 360 -17.57 29.78 3.41
C PRO A 360 -18.64 30.83 3.11
N LYS A 361 -18.23 32.10 3.11
CA LYS A 361 -19.00 33.21 2.58
C LYS A 361 -18.20 33.76 1.41
N GLY A 362 -18.37 33.08 0.29
CA GLY A 362 -17.68 33.29 -0.99
C GLY A 362 -17.58 31.94 -1.71
N PRO A 363 -17.73 31.89 -3.05
CA PRO A 363 -17.67 30.63 -3.78
C PRO A 363 -16.33 29.96 -3.45
N ALA A 364 -16.41 28.70 -3.01
CA ALA A 364 -15.27 27.90 -2.62
C ALA A 364 -14.16 28.06 -3.67
N PHE A 365 -12.92 28.27 -3.21
CA PHE A 365 -11.76 28.08 -4.06
C PHE A 365 -11.82 26.64 -4.56
N ASP A 366 -12.35 26.46 -5.76
CA ASP A 366 -12.40 25.19 -6.46
C ASP A 366 -11.04 25.06 -7.18
N PRO A 367 -10.13 24.20 -6.72
CA PRO A 367 -8.85 23.99 -7.37
C PRO A 367 -9.04 23.53 -8.83
N LYS A 368 -10.17 22.89 -9.16
CA LYS A 368 -10.53 22.50 -10.52
C LYS A 368 -10.91 23.72 -11.36
N ALA A 369 -11.58 24.73 -10.80
CA ALA A 369 -11.88 25.99 -11.51
C ALA A 369 -10.62 26.78 -11.84
N TRP A 370 -9.64 26.83 -10.92
CA TRP A 370 -8.33 27.44 -11.19
C TRP A 370 -7.58 26.70 -12.30
N TRP A 371 -7.59 25.36 -12.30
CA TRP A 371 -6.95 24.56 -13.35
C TRP A 371 -7.64 24.76 -14.72
N ARG A 372 -8.97 24.69 -14.78
CA ARG A 372 -9.76 24.94 -16.01
C ARG A 372 -9.48 26.31 -16.63
N GLN A 373 -9.35 27.35 -15.80
CA GLN A 373 -9.08 28.71 -16.30
C GLN A 373 -7.69 28.87 -16.93
N ASN A 374 -6.70 28.09 -16.49
CA ASN A 374 -5.32 28.21 -16.95
C ASN A 374 -4.99 27.32 -18.15
N TYR A 375 -5.68 26.18 -18.31
CA TYR A 375 -5.33 25.20 -19.34
C TYR A 375 -6.36 25.06 -20.48
N ILE A 376 -7.65 25.32 -20.24
CA ILE A 376 -8.69 25.22 -21.30
C ILE A 376 -8.69 26.45 -22.23
N LYS A 377 -8.20 27.61 -21.77
CA LYS A 377 -8.20 28.84 -22.58
C LYS A 377 -7.24 28.84 -23.78
N LYS A 378 -6.39 27.83 -23.97
CA LYS A 378 -5.49 27.75 -25.13
C LYS A 378 -6.10 27.12 -26.39
N GLU A 379 -7.28 26.51 -26.31
CA GLU A 379 -7.94 25.88 -27.47
C GLU A 379 -8.91 26.80 -28.23
N GLN A 380 -9.05 28.07 -27.82
CA GLN A 380 -9.86 29.06 -28.55
C GLN A 380 -8.99 30.21 -29.07
N ALA A 381 -8.03 29.89 -29.92
CA ALA A 381 -7.51 30.88 -30.88
C ALA A 381 -8.30 30.69 -32.19
N PRO A 382 -8.93 31.75 -32.75
CA PRO A 382 -9.70 31.61 -33.98
C PRO A 382 -8.80 31.23 -35.15
N GLU A 383 -9.29 30.30 -35.99
CA GLU A 383 -8.72 29.97 -37.29
C GLU A 383 -8.41 31.24 -38.06
N LYS A 384 -7.13 31.49 -38.31
CA LYS A 384 -6.72 32.41 -39.37
C LYS A 384 -7.06 31.75 -40.69
N THR A 385 -8.16 32.20 -41.27
CA THR A 385 -8.51 31.97 -42.68
C THR A 385 -7.40 32.52 -43.57
N TRP A 386 -6.67 31.62 -44.23
CA TRP A 386 -5.85 31.99 -45.38
C TRP A 386 -6.77 31.98 -46.61
N GLN A 387 -7.13 33.16 -47.10
CA GLN A 387 -7.60 33.33 -48.48
C GLN A 387 -6.39 33.54 -49.40
N LYS A 388 -6.52 33.00 -50.61
CA LYS A 388 -5.51 32.87 -51.67
C LYS A 388 -4.79 34.16 -52.05
#